data_AF-H5XX75-F1
#
_entry.id   AF-H5XX75-F1
#
_cell.length_a   1.000
_cell.length_b   1.000
_cell.length_c   1.000
_cell.angle_alpha   90.00
_cell.angle_beta   90.00
_cell.angle_gamma   90.00
#
_symmetry.space_group_name_H-M   'P 1'
#
loop_
_entity.id
_entity.type
_entity.pdbx_description
1 polymer ?
#
loop_
_entity_poly.entity_id
_entity_poly.type
_entity_poly.pdbx_seq_one_letter_code
_entity_poly.pdbx_strand_id
1 'polypeptide(L)'
;MEMLYGLLRALIGWPGIITAIVLVSIGISSKRIWLIILGAIFAIPISWYLGSTPKFRYIMYALPTFFIGSALAIKYEKNRLAWIFVLPYVGIIGWLGLTVLSQ
;
A
#
# COMPACT_ATOMS: atom_id res chain seq x y z
N MET A 1 -14.70 -12.21 -19.62
CA MET A 1 -13.79 -11.08 -19.89
C MET A 1 -14.12 -9.87 -19.03
N GLU A 2 -15.36 -9.34 -19.04
CA GLU A 2 -15.72 -8.13 -18.27
C GLU A 2 -15.45 -8.21 -16.76
N MET A 3 -15.73 -9.36 -16.12
CA MET A 3 -15.47 -9.58 -14.69
C MET A 3 -13.98 -9.47 -14.33
N LEU A 4 -13.09 -9.96 -15.20
CA LEU A 4 -11.64 -9.88 -15.01
C LEU A 4 -11.17 -8.42 -15.08
N TYR A 5 -11.70 -7.63 -16.02
CA TYR A 5 -11.41 -6.21 -16.12
C TYR A 5 -11.93 -5.42 -14.91
N GLY A 6 -13.10 -5.76 -14.38
CA GLY A 6 -13.64 -5.17 -13.15
C GLY A 6 -12.72 -5.40 -11.96
N LEU A 7 -12.24 -6.64 -11.78
CA LEU A 7 -11.29 -6.99 -10.72
C LEU A 7 -9.94 -6.28 -10.89
N LEU A 8 -9.42 -6.18 -12.12
CA LEU A 8 -8.18 -5.45 -12.40
C LEU A 8 -8.31 -3.96 -12.08
N ARG A 9 -9.43 -3.33 -12.42
CA ARG A 9 -9.70 -1.92 -12.06
C ARG A 9 -9.81 -1.72 -10.56
N ALA A 10 -10.46 -2.66 -9.86
CA ALA A 10 -10.56 -2.62 -8.41
C ALA A 10 -9.19 -2.79 -7.74
N LEU A 11 -8.33 -3.70 -8.23
CA LEU A 11 -7.00 -3.97 -7.68
C LEU A 11 -5.96 -2.89 -8.01
N ILE A 12 -6.00 -2.31 -9.21
CA ILE A 12 -5.00 -1.35 -9.70
C ILE A 12 -5.39 0.09 -9.33
N GLY A 13 -6.69 0.37 -9.20
CA GLY A 13 -7.21 1.70 -8.92
C GLY A 13 -7.31 2.05 -7.43
N TRP A 14 -8.02 3.15 -7.16
CA TRP A 14 -8.29 3.65 -5.81
C TRP A 14 -8.85 2.60 -4.83
N PRO A 15 -9.80 1.72 -5.21
CA PRO A 15 -10.32 0.72 -4.27
C PRO A 15 -9.24 -0.19 -3.71
N GLY A 16 -8.28 -0.63 -4.53
CA GLY A 16 -7.19 -1.51 -4.12
C GLY A 16 -6.22 -0.80 -3.19
N ILE A 17 -5.91 0.46 -3.49
CA ILE A 17 -5.06 1.32 -2.64
C ILE A 17 -5.70 1.53 -1.26
N ILE A 18 -7.00 1.87 -1.23
CA ILE A 18 -7.76 2.06 0.01
C ILE A 18 -7.82 0.74 0.79
N THR A 19 -8.09 -0.37 0.09
CA THR A 19 -8.10 -1.72 0.69
C THR A 19 -6.76 -2.06 1.34
N ALA A 20 -5.65 -1.75 0.67
CA ALA A 20 -4.30 -1.95 1.21
C ALA A 20 -4.10 -1.18 2.53
N ILE A 21 -4.45 0.11 2.56
CA ILE A 21 -4.32 0.97 3.76
C ILE A 21 -5.21 0.46 4.90
N VAL A 22 -6.46 0.11 4.60
CA VAL A 22 -7.42 -0.41 5.60
C VAL A 22 -6.92 -1.73 6.18
N LEU A 23 -6.50 -2.68 5.33
CA LEU A 23 -5.99 -3.99 5.77
C LEU A 23 -4.76 -3.85 6.66
N VAL A 24 -3.79 -3.00 6.28
CA VAL A 24 -2.61 -2.75 7.09
C VAL A 24 -2.96 -2.07 8.42
N SER A 25 -3.87 -1.09 8.40
CA SER A 25 -4.32 -0.38 9.61
C SER A 25 -5.02 -1.31 10.60
N ILE A 26 -5.93 -2.17 10.10
CA ILE A 26 -6.59 -3.20 10.91
C ILE A 26 -5.54 -4.21 11.40
N GLY A 27 -4.63 -4.65 10.53
CA GLY A 27 -3.56 -5.59 10.88
C GLY A 27 -2.65 -5.09 12.00
N ILE A 28 -2.25 -3.82 11.97
CA ILE A 28 -1.49 -3.19 13.04
C ILE A 28 -2.31 -3.13 14.33
N SER A 29 -3.54 -2.61 14.25
CA SER A 29 -4.39 -2.38 15.43
C SER A 29 -4.80 -3.69 16.13
N SER A 30 -5.06 -4.74 15.35
CA SER A 30 -5.42 -6.07 15.85
C SER A 30 -4.22 -6.98 16.08
N LYS A 31 -2.98 -6.50 15.83
CA LYS A 31 -1.73 -7.27 15.85
C LYS A 31 -1.76 -8.52 14.95
N ARG A 32 -2.52 -8.47 13.86
CA ARG A 32 -2.71 -9.56 12.89
C ARG A 32 -1.79 -9.38 11.69
N ILE A 33 -0.59 -9.97 11.76
CA ILE A 33 0.47 -9.86 10.73
C ILE A 33 -0.02 -10.21 9.32
N TRP A 34 -0.87 -11.23 9.18
CA TRP A 34 -1.39 -11.71 7.89
C TRP A 34 -2.25 -10.67 7.18
N LEU A 35 -2.96 -9.79 7.92
CA LEU A 35 -3.67 -8.66 7.32
C LEU A 35 -2.70 -7.61 6.75
N ILE A 36 -1.57 -7.40 7.41
CA ILE A 36 -0.51 -6.49 6.95
C ILE A 36 0.12 -7.04 5.66
N ILE A 37 0.41 -8.34 5.63
CA ILE A 37 0.92 -9.01 4.42
C ILE A 37 -0.09 -8.95 3.27
N LEU A 38 -1.38 -9.16 3.55
CA LEU A 38 -2.42 -9.02 2.54
C LEU A 38 -2.47 -7.58 2.00
N GLY A 39 -2.39 -6.57 2.88
CA GLY A 39 -2.27 -5.18 2.45
C GLY A 39 -1.04 -4.92 1.58
N ALA A 40 0.11 -5.56 1.87
CA ALA A 40 1.31 -5.49 1.03
C ALA A 40 1.08 -6.06 -0.37
N ILE A 41 0.32 -7.14 -0.50
CA ILE A 41 -0.04 -7.71 -1.81
C ILE A 41 -0.92 -6.74 -2.60
N PHE A 42 -1.91 -6.11 -1.95
CA PHE A 42 -2.77 -5.10 -2.58
C PHE A 42 -2.01 -3.82 -2.95
N ALA A 43 -0.87 -3.53 -2.31
CA ALA A 43 0.00 -2.42 -2.66
C ALA A 43 0.85 -2.68 -3.92
N ILE A 44 1.03 -3.93 -4.35
CA ILE A 44 1.90 -4.29 -5.49
C ILE A 44 1.46 -3.59 -6.80
N PRO A 45 0.17 -3.64 -7.21
CA PRO A 45 -0.23 -3.08 -8.51
C PRO A 45 0.06 -1.59 -8.64
N ILE A 46 -0.25 -0.79 -7.60
CA ILE A 46 0.03 0.65 -7.62
C ILE A 46 1.52 0.95 -7.54
N SER A 47 2.28 0.16 -6.77
CA SER A 47 3.74 0.29 -6.67
C SER A 47 4.42 0.02 -8.01
N TRP A 48 3.92 -0.99 -8.74
CA TRP A 48 4.36 -1.30 -10.10
C TRP A 48 4.02 -0.19 -11.09
N TYR A 49 2.78 0.32 -11.03
CA TYR A 49 2.34 1.43 -11.86
C TYR A 49 3.21 2.67 -11.66
N LEU A 50 3.39 3.12 -10.42
CA LEU A 50 4.21 4.27 -10.08
C LEU A 50 5.68 4.03 -10.45
N GLY A 51 6.18 2.81 -10.25
CA GLY A 51 7.56 2.45 -10.57
C GLY A 51 7.87 2.46 -12.07
N SER A 52 6.84 2.32 -12.90
CA SER A 52 6.93 2.40 -14.35
C SER A 52 6.95 3.84 -14.88
N THR A 53 6.80 4.85 -14.00
CA THR A 53 6.77 6.27 -14.41
C THR A 53 8.16 6.91 -14.38
N PRO A 54 8.47 7.86 -15.28
CA PRO A 54 9.78 8.53 -15.32
C PRO A 54 10.13 9.32 -14.06
N LYS A 55 9.11 9.83 -13.34
CA LYS A 55 9.27 10.66 -12.15
C LYS A 55 9.74 9.86 -10.94
N PHE A 56 9.27 8.61 -10.82
CA PHE A 56 9.45 7.82 -9.61
C PHE A 56 10.35 6.59 -9.79
N ARG A 57 10.39 6.04 -11.00
CA ARG A 57 11.27 4.92 -11.42
C ARG A 57 11.34 3.82 -10.36
N TYR A 58 12.51 3.20 -10.22
CA TYR A 58 12.72 1.98 -9.46
C TYR A 58 12.38 2.08 -7.96
N ILE A 59 12.35 3.28 -7.39
CA ILE A 59 12.11 3.49 -5.95
C ILE A 59 10.71 3.02 -5.55
N MET A 60 9.72 3.23 -6.41
CA MET A 60 8.33 2.90 -6.06
C MET A 60 8.04 1.40 -6.11
N TYR A 61 8.87 0.57 -6.75
CA TYR A 61 8.74 -0.89 -6.61
C TYR A 61 8.97 -1.35 -5.17
N ALA A 62 9.71 -0.58 -4.36
CA ALA A 62 9.98 -0.91 -2.97
C ALA A 62 8.84 -0.52 -2.02
N LEU A 63 7.80 0.18 -2.48
CA LEU A 63 6.66 0.61 -1.63
C LEU A 63 6.04 -0.53 -0.79
N PRO A 64 5.79 -1.73 -1.33
CA PRO A 64 5.21 -2.83 -0.55
C PRO A 64 6.14 -3.32 0.57
N THR A 65 7.46 -3.12 0.42
CA THR A 65 8.44 -3.56 1.43
C THR A 65 8.31 -2.76 2.74
N PHE A 66 7.80 -1.53 2.68
CA PHE A 66 7.44 -0.78 3.88
C PHE A 66 6.34 -1.47 4.70
N PHE A 67 5.36 -2.09 4.05
CA PHE A 67 4.34 -2.89 4.76
C PHE A 67 4.93 -4.18 5.35
N ILE A 68 5.93 -4.77 4.69
CA ILE A 68 6.69 -5.89 5.28
C ILE A 68 7.47 -5.41 6.52
N GLY A 69 8.08 -4.23 6.48
CA GLY A 69 8.71 -3.60 7.64
C GLY A 69 7.73 -3.39 8.79
N SER A 70 6.50 -2.97 8.47
CA SER A 70 5.42 -2.85 9.46
C SER A 70 5.04 -4.20 10.08
N ALA A 71 4.91 -5.26 9.26
CA ALA A 71 4.66 -6.61 9.74
C ALA A 71 5.76 -7.12 10.69
N LEU A 72 7.03 -6.86 10.37
CA LEU A 72 8.16 -7.18 11.24
C LEU A 72 8.13 -6.38 12.54
N ALA A 73 7.84 -5.08 12.48
CA ALA A 73 7.73 -4.25 13.67
C ALA A 73 6.63 -4.74 14.63
N ILE A 74 5.49 -5.22 14.11
CA ILE A 74 4.45 -5.85 14.92
C ILE A 74 4.91 -7.18 15.53
N LYS A 75 5.64 -8.01 14.76
CA LYS A 75 6.25 -9.25 15.28
C LYS A 75 7.17 -8.99 16.48
N TYR A 76 7.87 -7.86 16.51
CA TYR A 76 8.75 -7.45 17.61
C TYR A 76 8.10 -6.50 18.62
N GLU A 77 6.76 -6.42 18.64
CA GLU A 77 5.97 -5.58 19.55
C GLU A 77 6.27 -4.07 19.49
N LYS A 78 6.91 -3.60 18.41
CA LYS A 78 7.23 -2.19 18.19
C LYS A 78 6.08 -1.49 17.45
N ASN A 79 4.93 -1.37 18.11
CA ASN A 79 3.70 -0.82 17.50
C ASN A 79 3.88 0.58 16.88
N ARG A 80 4.65 1.47 17.53
CA ARG A 80 4.95 2.81 16.99
C ARG A 80 5.74 2.73 15.68
N LEU A 81 6.72 1.83 15.62
CA LEU A 81 7.55 1.62 14.44
C LEU A 81 6.74 1.03 13.29
N ALA A 82 5.77 0.17 13.58
CA ALA A 82 4.86 -0.37 12.57
C ALA A 82 4.08 0.74 11.85
N TRP A 83 3.55 1.72 12.59
CA TRP A 83 2.89 2.89 12.00
C TRP A 83 3.84 3.78 11.22
N ILE A 84 5.06 4.00 11.71
CA ILE A 84 6.09 4.77 10.99
C ILE A 84 6.36 4.17 9.61
N PHE A 85 6.47 2.84 9.51
CA PHE A 85 6.65 2.16 8.24
C PHE A 85 5.47 2.35 7.27
N VAL A 86 4.26 2.62 7.74
CA VAL A 86 3.09 2.86 6.86
C VAL A 86 3.09 4.27 6.26
N LEU A 87 3.69 5.25 6.94
CA LEU A 87 3.62 6.66 6.54
C LEU A 87 4.16 6.96 5.14
N PRO A 88 5.30 6.40 4.67
CA PRO A 88 5.78 6.64 3.31
C PRO A 88 4.75 6.27 2.24
N TYR A 89 4.10 5.11 2.40
CA TYR A 89 3.07 4.67 1.47
C TYR A 89 1.88 5.64 1.49
N VAL A 90 1.34 5.94 2.67
CA VAL A 90 0.18 6.85 2.80
C VAL A 90 0.50 8.25 2.30
N GLY A 91 1.70 8.77 2.55
CA GLY A 91 2.14 10.08 2.08
C GLY A 91 2.20 10.17 0.56
N ILE A 92 2.78 9.16 -0.10
CA ILE A 92 2.85 9.10 -1.57
C ILE A 92 1.46 9.01 -2.18
N ILE A 93 0.59 8.16 -1.63
CA ILE A 93 -0.79 8.01 -2.09
C ILE A 93 -1.60 9.29 -1.85
N GLY A 94 -1.43 9.94 -0.70
CA GLY A 94 -2.10 11.20 -0.39
C GLY A 94 -1.69 12.32 -1.35
N TRP A 95 -0.39 12.44 -1.63
CA TRP A 95 0.13 13.36 -2.65
C TRP A 95 -0.42 13.05 -4.05
N LEU A 96 -0.47 11.77 -4.44
CA LEU A 96 -1.05 11.34 -5.72
C LEU A 96 -2.52 11.73 -5.81
N GLY A 97 -3.30 11.53 -4.74
CA GLY A 97 -4.71 11.90 -4.67
C GLY A 97 -4.94 13.39 -4.85
N LEU A 98 -4.16 14.22 -4.15
CA LEU A 98 -4.21 15.68 -4.32
C LEU A 98 -3.86 16.09 -5.75
N THR A 99 -2.84 15.47 -6.35
CA THR A 99 -2.43 15.75 -7.73
C THR A 99 -3.55 15.45 -8.72
N VAL A 100 -4.23 14.30 -8.58
CA VAL A 100 -5.36 13.92 -9.45
C VAL A 100 -6.55 14.87 -9.27
N LEU A 101 -6.81 15.34 -8.05
CA LEU A 101 -7.90 16.29 -7.79
C LEU A 101 -7.62 17.71 -8.30
N SER A 102 -6.35 18.06 -8.49
CA SER A 102 -5.91 19.38 -8.99
C SER A 102 -5.72 19.47 -10.51
N GLN A 103 -5.98 18.37 -11.23
CA GLN A 103 -5.95 18.31 -12.70
C GLN A 103 -7.30 18.74 -13.28
#